data_AF-A0A1H6TCF7-F1
#
_entry.id   AF-A0A1H6TCF7-F1
#
_cell.length_a   1.000
_cell.length_b   1.000
_cell.length_c   1.000
_cell.angle_alpha   90.00
_cell.angle_beta   90.00
_cell.angle_gamma   90.00
#
_symmetry.space_group_name_H-M   'P 1'
#
loop_
_entity.id
_entity.type
_entity.pdbx_description
1 polymer ?
#
loop_
_entity_poly.entity_id
_entity_poly.type
_entity_poly.pdbx_seq_one_letter_code
_entity_poly.pdbx_strand_id
1 'polypeptide(L)'
;MKTPYDPALRVLQREMDDMRASIGVAADQLAQLERHRAAITASIGSEQMLASSDWSMPATAYFSRARAERKRLAHDAAAASTRLAALRDKAVESYGSLRAVETAADDYRENATRALANADQARIDDFASARIARQLRHARRPHLSSSAGDAA
;
A
#
# COMPACT_ATOMS: atom_id res chain seq x y z
N MET A 1 -7.90 7.99 16.66
CA MET A 1 -8.69 6.81 17.08
C MET A 1 -7.92 5.58 16.64
N LYS A 2 -7.59 4.66 17.55
CA LYS A 2 -6.87 3.42 17.21
C LYS A 2 -7.87 2.44 16.58
N THR A 3 -7.57 1.87 15.42
CA THR A 3 -8.47 0.91 14.77
C THR A 3 -8.02 -0.52 15.05
N PRO A 4 -8.93 -1.51 15.07
CA PRO A 4 -8.56 -2.92 15.15
C PRO A 4 -7.65 -3.39 14.00
N TYR A 5 -7.63 -2.65 12.89
CA TYR A 5 -6.86 -2.94 11.69
C TYR A 5 -5.43 -2.40 11.74
N ASP A 6 -5.09 -1.54 12.71
CA ASP A 6 -3.77 -0.89 12.81
C ASP A 6 -2.58 -1.89 12.83
N PRO A 7 -2.65 -3.05 13.55
CA PRO A 7 -1.57 -4.04 13.50
C PRO A 7 -1.39 -4.66 12.11
N ALA A 8 -2.49 -5.01 11.44
CA ALA A 8 -2.46 -5.59 10.10
C ALA A 8 -1.90 -4.58 9.07
N LEU A 9 -2.33 -3.32 9.15
CA LEU A 9 -1.81 -2.24 8.29
C LEU A 9 -0.30 -2.09 8.42
N ARG A 10 0.24 -2.13 9.65
CA ARG A 10 1.69 -2.03 9.87
C ARG A 10 2.47 -3.18 9.25
N VAL A 11 1.94 -4.41 9.32
CA VAL A 11 2.59 -5.57 8.71
C VAL A 11 2.58 -5.42 7.19
N LEU A 12 1.43 -5.13 6.60
CA LEU A 12 1.28 -4.98 5.14
C LEU A 12 2.11 -3.81 4.59
N GLN A 13 2.24 -2.71 5.34
CA GLN A 13 3.12 -1.59 4.98
C GLN A 13 4.59 -2.01 4.96
N ARG A 14 5.06 -2.75 5.96
CA ARG A 14 6.43 -3.28 5.99
C ARG A 14 6.69 -4.24 4.84
N GLU A 15 5.77 -5.16 4.59
CA GLU A 15 5.86 -6.08 3.45
C GLU A 15 5.94 -5.31 2.12
N MET A 16 5.18 -4.23 1.97
CA MET A 16 5.23 -3.37 0.79
C MET A 16 6.57 -2.65 0.63
N ASP A 17 7.14 -2.15 1.72
CA ASP A 17 8.44 -1.50 1.69
C ASP A 17 9.56 -2.51 1.36
N ASP A 18 9.50 -3.72 1.91
CA ASP A 18 10.42 -4.82 1.59
C ASP A 18 10.31 -5.24 0.11
N MET A 19 9.08 -5.29 -0.43
CA MET A 19 8.84 -5.56 -1.85
C MET A 19 9.40 -4.46 -2.75
N ARG A 20 9.21 -3.19 -2.39
CA ARG A 20 9.79 -2.05 -3.13
C ARG A 20 11.31 -2.12 -3.16
N ALA A 21 11.93 -2.41 -2.02
CA ALA A 21 13.38 -2.60 -1.94
C ALA A 21 13.85 -3.76 -2.84
N SER A 22 13.15 -4.89 -2.79
CA SER A 22 13.46 -6.07 -3.61
C SER A 22 13.32 -5.80 -5.11
N ILE A 23 12.29 -5.06 -5.52
CA ILE A 23 12.09 -4.61 -6.91
C ILE A 23 13.23 -3.69 -7.35
N GLY A 24 13.63 -2.74 -6.49
CA GLY A 24 14.75 -1.84 -6.75
C GLY A 24 16.04 -2.60 -7.03
N VAL A 25 16.40 -3.54 -6.15
CA VAL A 25 17.60 -4.39 -6.31
C VAL A 25 17.54 -5.20 -7.61
N ALA A 26 16.39 -5.81 -7.93
CA ALA A 26 16.23 -6.59 -9.17
C ALA A 26 16.31 -5.71 -10.43
N ALA A 27 15.74 -4.51 -10.40
CA ALA A 27 15.83 -3.55 -11.50
C ALA A 27 17.26 -3.06 -11.71
N ASP A 28 17.99 -2.77 -10.64
CA ASP A 28 19.39 -2.38 -10.70
C ASP A 28 20.27 -3.49 -11.27
N GLN A 29 20.03 -4.74 -10.86
CA GLN A 29 20.73 -5.90 -11.40
C GLN A 29 20.51 -6.04 -12.91
N LEU A 30 19.26 -5.89 -13.37
CA LEU A 30 18.95 -5.93 -14.81
C LEU A 30 19.66 -4.80 -15.57
N ALA A 31 19.62 -3.58 -15.04
CA ALA A 31 20.30 -2.43 -15.64
C ALA A 31 21.83 -2.63 -15.72
N GLN A 32 22.44 -3.26 -14.70
CA GLN A 32 23.87 -3.62 -14.73
C GLN A 32 24.18 -4.64 -15.84
N LEU A 33 23.35 -5.68 -15.98
CA LEU A 33 23.50 -6.68 -17.05
C LEU A 33 23.36 -6.05 -18.44
N GLU A 34 22.41 -5.13 -18.63
CA GLU A 34 22.25 -4.39 -19.89
C GLU A 34 23.47 -3.53 -20.22
N ARG A 35 24.01 -2.81 -19.22
CA ARG A 35 25.26 -2.05 -19.39
C ARG A 35 26.43 -2.96 -19.77
N HIS A 36 26.58 -4.11 -19.14
CA HIS A 36 27.62 -5.08 -19.49
C HIS A 36 27.45 -5.61 -20.92
N ARG A 37 26.22 -5.90 -21.35
CA ARG A 37 25.93 -6.32 -22.72
C ARG A 37 26.29 -5.25 -23.74
N ALA A 38 25.98 -3.99 -23.45
CA ALA A 38 26.34 -2.86 -24.30
C ALA A 38 27.87 -2.71 -24.42
N ALA A 39 28.59 -2.80 -23.29
CA ALA A 39 30.05 -2.73 -23.27
C ALA A 39 30.71 -3.85 -24.09
N ILE A 40 30.24 -5.09 -23.96
CA ILE A 40 30.76 -6.20 -24.77
C ILE A 40 30.45 -6.02 -26.25
N THR A 41 29.26 -5.53 -26.58
CA THR A 41 28.91 -5.25 -27.98
C THR A 41 29.82 -4.19 -28.59
N ALA A 42 30.14 -3.14 -27.84
CA ALA A 42 31.10 -2.12 -28.27
C ALA A 42 32.52 -2.71 -28.42
N SER A 43 32.98 -3.51 -27.47
CA SER A 43 34.30 -4.17 -27.54
C SER A 43 34.43 -5.09 -28.75
N ILE A 44 33.40 -5.87 -29.07
CA ILE A 44 33.37 -6.73 -30.26
C ILE A 44 33.47 -5.89 -31.53
N GLY A 45 32.75 -4.76 -31.60
CA GLY A 45 32.80 -3.84 -32.73
C GLY A 45 34.22 -3.30 -32.96
N SER A 46 34.88 -2.87 -31.89
CA SER A 46 36.27 -2.41 -31.96
C SER A 46 37.24 -3.51 -32.43
N GLU A 47 37.13 -4.72 -31.88
CA GLU A 47 37.99 -5.83 -32.28
C GLU A 47 37.75 -6.24 -33.75
N GLN A 48 36.50 -6.19 -34.21
CA GLN A 48 36.16 -6.46 -35.61
C GLN A 48 36.78 -5.45 -36.56
N MET A 49 36.81 -4.17 -36.20
CA MET A 49 37.50 -3.15 -36.99
C MET A 49 39.00 -3.43 -37.08
N LEU A 50 39.64 -3.75 -35.96
CA LEU A 50 41.08 -4.06 -35.92
C LEU A 50 41.41 -5.30 -36.77
N ALA A 51 40.66 -6.40 -36.58
CA ALA A 51 40.84 -7.63 -37.35
C ALA A 51 40.57 -7.45 -38.86
N SER A 52 39.69 -6.50 -39.24
CA SER A 52 39.47 -6.18 -40.66
C SER A 52 40.62 -5.40 -41.29
N SER A 53 41.41 -4.68 -40.48
CA SER A 53 42.56 -3.88 -40.94
C SER A 53 43.87 -4.67 -40.99
N ASP A 54 44.00 -5.73 -40.18
CA ASP A 54 45.19 -6.60 -40.11
C ASP A 54 44.80 -8.07 -40.25
N TRP A 55 45.04 -8.62 -41.45
CA TRP A 55 44.74 -10.01 -41.79
C TRP A 55 45.63 -11.03 -41.05
N SER A 56 46.75 -10.60 -40.46
CA SER A 56 47.69 -11.47 -39.74
C SER A 56 47.26 -11.74 -38.29
N MET A 57 46.24 -11.03 -37.79
CA MET A 57 45.80 -11.10 -36.41
C MET A 57 44.84 -12.29 -36.15
N PRO A 58 45.18 -13.23 -35.24
CA PRO A 58 44.32 -14.36 -34.92
C PRO A 58 43.16 -13.97 -33.99
N ALA A 59 42.04 -13.51 -34.55
CA ALA A 59 40.88 -13.01 -33.78
C ALA A 59 39.82 -14.09 -33.42
N THR A 60 39.94 -15.32 -33.92
CA THR A 60 38.93 -16.38 -33.79
C THR A 60 38.63 -16.77 -32.33
N ALA A 61 39.67 -16.90 -31.50
CA ALA A 61 39.52 -17.24 -30.08
C ALA A 61 38.82 -16.12 -29.29
N TYR A 62 39.09 -14.86 -29.62
CA TYR A 62 38.39 -13.71 -29.03
C TYR A 62 36.89 -13.78 -29.35
N PHE A 63 36.51 -13.89 -30.63
CA PHE A 63 35.11 -13.89 -31.03
C PHE A 63 34.33 -15.08 -30.49
N SER A 64 34.97 -16.26 -30.34
CA SER A 64 34.36 -17.42 -29.69
C SER A 64 34.01 -17.13 -28.22
N ARG A 65 34.96 -16.58 -27.45
CA ARG A 65 34.72 -16.18 -26.06
C ARG A 65 33.67 -15.07 -25.95
N ALA A 66 33.74 -14.06 -26.81
CA ALA A 66 32.80 -12.94 -26.80
C ALA A 66 31.37 -13.40 -27.13
N ARG A 67 31.20 -14.38 -28.03
CA ARG A 67 29.90 -14.99 -28.32
C ARG A 67 29.36 -15.79 -27.14
N ALA A 68 30.21 -16.58 -26.48
CA ALA A 68 29.83 -17.33 -25.29
C ALA A 68 29.38 -16.39 -24.16
N GLU A 69 30.13 -15.31 -23.93
CA GLU A 69 29.82 -14.32 -22.91
C GLU A 69 28.52 -13.57 -23.21
N ARG A 70 28.29 -13.16 -24.46
CA ARG A 70 26.99 -12.57 -24.88
C ARG A 70 25.83 -13.51 -24.62
N LYS A 71 25.99 -14.82 -24.88
CA LYS A 71 24.95 -15.81 -24.62
C LYS A 71 24.67 -15.93 -23.13
N ARG A 72 25.71 -15.96 -22.28
CA ARG A 72 25.58 -15.97 -20.83
C ARG A 72 24.84 -14.74 -20.31
N LEU A 73 25.28 -13.55 -20.68
CA LEU A 73 24.63 -12.30 -20.25
C LEU A 73 23.19 -12.19 -20.76
N ALA A 74 22.88 -12.71 -21.95
CA ALA A 74 21.51 -12.73 -22.46
C ALA A 74 20.61 -13.65 -21.64
N HIS A 75 21.11 -14.82 -21.25
CA HIS A 75 20.41 -15.73 -20.35
C HIS A 75 20.19 -15.10 -18.97
N ASP A 76 21.22 -14.48 -18.39
CA ASP A 76 21.13 -13.86 -17.07
C ASP A 76 20.17 -12.66 -17.07
N ALA A 77 20.19 -11.85 -18.13
CA ALA A 77 19.25 -10.74 -18.29
C ALA A 77 17.81 -11.23 -18.43
N ALA A 78 17.57 -12.32 -19.17
CA ALA A 78 16.25 -12.93 -19.27
C ALA A 78 15.76 -13.45 -17.91
N ALA A 79 16.62 -14.14 -17.15
CA ALA A 79 16.29 -14.63 -15.82
C ALA A 79 15.99 -13.47 -14.84
N ALA A 80 16.81 -12.41 -14.86
CA ALA A 80 16.59 -11.21 -14.05
C ALA A 80 15.29 -10.50 -14.42
N SER A 81 14.97 -10.40 -15.71
CA SER A 81 13.72 -9.82 -16.20
C SER A 81 12.49 -10.62 -15.73
N THR A 82 12.53 -11.95 -15.83
CA THR A 82 11.45 -12.82 -15.33
C THR A 82 11.26 -12.66 -13.82
N ARG A 83 12.36 -12.59 -13.06
CA ARG A 83 12.31 -12.36 -11.61
C ARG A 83 11.69 -10.99 -11.28
N LEU A 84 12.07 -9.94 -12.01
CA LEU A 84 11.51 -8.61 -11.84
C LEU A 84 10.01 -8.57 -12.14
N ALA A 85 9.57 -9.26 -13.20
CA ALA A 85 8.15 -9.38 -13.54
C ALA A 85 7.38 -10.08 -12.40
N ALA A 86 7.87 -11.22 -11.92
CA ALA A 86 7.24 -11.94 -10.81
C ALA A 86 7.15 -11.10 -9.52
N LEU A 87 8.18 -10.30 -9.22
CA LEU A 87 8.15 -9.38 -8.07
C LEU A 87 7.11 -8.27 -8.24
N ARG A 88 6.95 -7.74 -9.47
CA ARG A 88 5.93 -6.73 -9.77
C ARG A 88 4.52 -7.30 -9.65
N ASP A 89 4.29 -8.51 -10.17
CA ASP A 89 2.99 -9.18 -10.06
C ASP A 89 2.62 -9.42 -8.59
N LYS A 90 3.57 -9.90 -7.79
CA LYS A 90 3.39 -10.06 -6.34
C LYS A 90 3.10 -8.73 -5.64
N ALA A 91 3.80 -7.66 -6.03
CA ALA A 91 3.56 -6.34 -5.46
C ALA A 91 2.17 -5.79 -5.78
N VAL A 92 1.63 -6.07 -6.98
CA VAL A 92 0.26 -5.70 -7.35
C VAL A 92 -0.75 -6.41 -6.45
N GLU A 93 -0.58 -7.71 -6.23
CA GLU A 93 -1.45 -8.49 -5.34
C GLU A 93 -1.43 -7.94 -3.90
N SER A 94 -0.24 -7.77 -3.33
CA SER A 94 -0.09 -7.27 -1.96
C SER A 94 -0.55 -5.81 -1.79
N TYR A 95 -0.42 -4.97 -2.83
CA TYR A 95 -1.00 -3.63 -2.83
C TYR A 95 -2.53 -3.68 -2.79
N GLY A 96 -3.15 -4.61 -3.52
CA GLY A 96 -4.59 -4.85 -3.44
C GLY A 96 -5.04 -5.22 -2.02
N SER A 97 -4.30 -6.13 -1.36
CA SER A 97 -4.57 -6.50 0.03
C SER A 97 -4.42 -5.32 1.00
N LEU A 98 -3.35 -4.54 0.89
CA LEU A 98 -3.15 -3.32 1.70
C LEU A 98 -4.33 -2.36 1.52
N ARG A 99 -4.73 -2.10 0.26
CA ARG A 99 -5.81 -1.15 -0.03
C ARG A 99 -7.16 -1.60 0.51
N ALA A 100 -7.45 -2.91 0.49
CA ALA A 100 -8.66 -3.46 1.08
C ALA A 100 -8.70 -3.25 2.61
N VAL A 101 -7.58 -3.46 3.31
CA VAL A 101 -7.49 -3.27 4.76
C VAL A 101 -7.55 -1.77 5.12
N GLU A 102 -6.92 -0.90 4.34
CA GLU A 102 -7.05 0.56 4.52
C GLU A 102 -8.50 1.00 4.41
N THR A 103 -9.22 0.52 3.40
CA THR A 103 -10.64 0.84 3.20
C THR A 103 -11.49 0.36 4.38
N ALA A 104 -11.27 -0.86 4.86
CA ALA A 104 -11.97 -1.37 6.04
C ALA A 104 -11.68 -0.55 7.32
N ALA A 105 -10.44 -0.06 7.46
CA ALA A 105 -10.07 0.82 8.56
C ALA A 105 -10.73 2.20 8.46
N ASP A 106 -10.85 2.75 7.24
CA ASP A 106 -11.56 4.00 6.96
C ASP A 106 -13.05 3.89 7.29
N ASP A 107 -13.71 2.85 6.80
CA ASP A 107 -15.12 2.57 7.07
C ASP A 107 -15.39 2.40 8.57
N TYR A 108 -14.48 1.72 9.29
CA TYR A 108 -14.58 1.58 10.74
C TYR A 108 -14.50 2.93 11.45
N ARG A 109 -13.57 3.80 11.04
CA ARG A 109 -13.42 5.15 11.60
C ARG A 109 -14.66 6.00 11.36
N GLU A 110 -15.22 5.94 10.16
CA GLU A 110 -16.41 6.67 9.81
C GLU A 110 -17.62 6.18 10.62
N ASN A 111 -17.83 4.86 10.70
CA ASN A 111 -18.91 4.27 11.47
C ASN A 111 -18.81 4.57 12.96
N ALA A 112 -17.61 4.52 13.54
CA ALA A 112 -17.40 4.91 14.93
C ALA A 112 -17.73 6.39 15.19
N THR A 113 -17.36 7.26 14.24
CA THR A 113 -17.67 8.70 14.32
C THR A 113 -19.17 8.95 14.26
N ARG A 114 -19.88 8.28 13.33
CA ARG A 114 -21.35 8.36 13.24
C ARG A 114 -22.01 7.81 14.52
N ALA A 115 -21.53 6.69 15.06
CA ALA A 115 -22.07 6.11 16.28
C ALA A 115 -21.92 7.04 17.49
N LEU A 116 -20.78 7.73 17.62
CA LEU A 116 -20.56 8.74 18.66
C LEU A 116 -21.52 9.94 18.49
N ALA A 117 -21.66 10.47 17.29
CA ALA A 117 -22.57 11.57 17.01
C ALA A 117 -24.04 11.20 17.32
N ASN A 118 -24.47 10.00 16.93
CA ASN A 118 -25.80 9.50 17.24
C ASN A 118 -26.03 9.32 18.75
N ALA A 119 -25.02 8.83 19.48
CA ALA A 119 -25.10 8.68 20.93
C ALA A 119 -25.19 10.05 21.64
N ASP A 120 -24.46 11.05 21.15
CA ASP A 120 -24.53 12.41 21.71
C ASP A 120 -25.89 13.07 21.44
N GLN A 121 -26.43 12.91 20.23
CA GLN A 121 -27.77 13.41 19.89
C GLN A 121 -28.86 12.72 20.72
N ALA A 122 -28.79 11.40 20.87
CA ALA A 122 -29.74 10.64 21.70
C ALA A 122 -29.75 11.14 23.15
N ARG A 123 -28.58 11.46 23.73
CA ARG A 123 -28.51 12.05 25.07
C ARG A 123 -29.19 13.41 25.14
N ILE A 124 -28.98 14.28 24.14
CA ILE A 124 -29.62 15.60 24.07
C ILE A 124 -31.15 15.45 24.02
N ASP A 125 -31.63 14.54 23.19
CA ASP A 125 -33.06 14.27 23.02
C ASP A 125 -33.68 13.69 24.29
N ASP A 126 -32.97 12.80 25.00
CA ASP A 126 -33.39 12.27 26.30
C ASP A 126 -33.51 13.37 27.35
N PHE A 127 -32.53 14.28 27.43
CA PHE A 127 -32.58 15.43 28.34
C PHE A 127 -33.75 16.38 28.01
N ALA A 128 -33.98 16.66 26.73
CA ALA A 128 -35.09 17.49 26.29
C ALA A 128 -36.44 16.86 26.64
N SER A 129 -36.58 15.56 26.37
CA SER A 129 -37.78 14.77 26.66
C SER A 129 -38.06 14.70 28.16
N ALA A 130 -37.04 14.47 28.99
CA ALA A 130 -37.16 14.47 30.45
C ALA A 130 -37.62 15.84 30.98
N ARG A 131 -37.11 16.94 30.40
CA ARG A 131 -37.52 18.31 30.77
C ARG A 131 -38.98 18.57 30.42
N ILE A 132 -39.41 18.21 29.21
CA ILE A 132 -40.80 18.34 28.76
C ILE A 132 -41.73 17.49 29.64
N ALA A 133 -41.36 16.24 29.92
CA ALA A 133 -42.13 15.36 30.79
C ALA A 133 -42.29 15.93 32.22
N ARG A 134 -41.24 16.54 32.77
CA ARG A 134 -41.30 17.24 34.07
C ARG A 134 -42.25 18.44 34.01
N GLN A 135 -42.17 19.28 32.96
CA GLN A 135 -43.08 20.42 32.78
C GLN A 135 -44.55 19.97 32.67
N LEU A 136 -44.83 18.94 31.88
CA LEU A 136 -46.18 18.37 31.75
C LEU A 136 -46.70 17.80 33.08
N ARG A 137 -45.84 17.18 33.90
CA ARG A 137 -46.22 16.72 35.25
C ARG A 137 -46.54 17.87 36.20
N HIS A 138 -45.81 18.98 36.13
CA HIS A 138 -46.12 20.19 36.91
C HIS A 138 -47.43 20.84 36.45
N ALA A 139 -47.69 20.92 35.15
CA ALA A 139 -48.94 21.45 34.60
C ALA A 139 -50.16 20.55 34.90
N ARG A 140 -49.96 19.23 34.98
CA ARG A 140 -51.01 18.25 35.32
C ARG A 140 -51.27 18.08 36.82
N ARG A 141 -50.47 18.67 37.71
CA ARG A 141 -50.79 18.69 39.15
C ARG A 141 -51.96 19.67 39.36
N PRO A 142 -53.19 19.18 39.63
CA PRO A 142 -54.27 20.08 40.00
C PRO A 142 -53.90 20.71 41.34
N HIS A 143 -54.28 21.98 41.51
CA HIS A 143 -54.11 22.77 42.72
C HIS A 143 -54.96 22.15 43.85
N LEU A 144 -54.48 21.06 44.46
CA LEU A 144 -55.04 20.51 45.70
C LEU A 144 -54.47 21.31 46.87
N SER A 145 -54.83 22.58 46.95
CA SER A 145 -54.73 23.38 48.17
C SER A 145 -55.57 24.65 48.02
N SER A 146 -56.82 24.60 48.48
CA SER A 146 -57.41 25.59 49.40
C SER A 146 -58.91 25.33 49.57
N SER A 147 -59.28 24.46 50.52
CA SER A 147 -60.56 24.56 51.24
C SER A 147 -60.46 23.80 52.57
N ALA A 148 -59.62 24.29 53.48
CA ALA A 148 -59.70 23.94 54.88
C ALA A 148 -59.78 25.25 55.66
N GLY A 149 -60.92 25.50 56.29
CA GLY A 149 -61.13 26.58 57.28
C GLY A 149 -61.97 27.74 56.78
N ASP A 150 -63.30 27.61 56.83
CA ASP A 150 -64.14 28.54 57.61
C ASP A 150 -65.62 28.15 57.51
N ALA A 151 -66.20 27.72 58.63
CA ALA A 151 -67.57 28.04 59.04
C ALA A 151 -67.80 27.45 60.44
N ALA A 152 -68.19 28.35 61.34
CA ALA A 152 -68.47 28.19 62.77
C ALA A 152 -69.67 27.28 63.08
#